data_AF-A0A2E5WNN6-F1
#
_entry.id   AF-A0A2E5WNN6-F1
#
_cell.length_a   1.000
_cell.length_b   1.000
_cell.length_c   1.000
_cell.angle_alpha   90.00
_cell.angle_beta   90.00
_cell.angle_gamma   90.00
#
_symmetry.space_group_name_H-M   'P 1'
#
loop_
_entity.id
_entity.type
_entity.pdbx_description
1 polymer ?
#
loop_
_entity_poly.entity_id
_entity_poly.type
_entity_poly.pdbx_seq_one_letter_code
_entity_poly.pdbx_strand_id
1 'polypeptide(L)'
;MDLKKLQQSIYNLKKERGYNLTDIYLEFCYLQEEASEAFNAYHKKKPDLDLELADIAIYLLGLSEMLGINLEEAILKKHHINNNRKYELIDGVHVRTKEADLDLSPDEIKTKYNLN
;
A
#
# COMPACT_ATOMS: atom_id res chain seq x y z
N MET A 1 6.55 10.81 8.41
CA MET A 1 5.08 10.92 8.58
C MET A 1 4.61 9.60 9.18
N ASP A 2 3.72 9.65 10.16
CA ASP A 2 3.13 8.45 10.77
C ASP A 2 1.97 7.97 9.91
N LEU A 3 2.16 6.86 9.19
CA LEU A 3 1.20 6.40 8.19
C LEU A 3 -0.07 5.86 8.86
N LYS A 4 0.03 5.30 10.06
CA LYS A 4 -1.13 4.84 10.83
C LYS A 4 -2.01 6.02 11.26
N LYS A 5 -1.43 7.14 11.67
CA LYS A 5 -2.20 8.36 11.95
C LYS A 5 -2.86 8.94 10.69
N LEU A 6 -2.16 8.93 9.56
CA LEU A 6 -2.75 9.38 8.29
C LEU A 6 -3.93 8.48 7.89
N GLN A 7 -3.78 7.17 8.00
CA GLN A 7 -4.83 6.18 7.76
C GLN A 7 -6.09 6.47 8.60
N GLN A 8 -5.93 6.75 9.90
CA GLN A 8 -7.04 7.13 10.78
C GLN A 8 -7.69 8.46 10.37
N SER A 9 -6.88 9.46 9.98
CA SER A 9 -7.37 10.74 9.50
C SER A 9 -8.25 10.60 8.24
N ILE A 10 -7.82 9.80 7.27
CA ILE A 10 -8.57 9.52 6.03
C ILE A 10 -9.91 8.86 6.33
N TYR A 11 -9.92 7.86 7.23
CA TYR A 11 -11.16 7.21 7.63
C TYR A 11 -12.12 8.16 8.35
N ASN A 12 -11.61 9.02 9.25
CA ASN A 12 -12.43 10.02 9.92
C ASN A 12 -13.05 11.01 8.92
N LEU A 13 -12.29 11.44 7.91
CA LEU A 13 -12.80 12.29 6.84
C LEU A 13 -13.94 11.60 6.06
N LYS A 14 -13.79 10.31 5.74
CA LYS A 14 -14.87 9.52 5.13
C LYS A 14 -16.14 9.54 5.99
N LYS A 15 -16.00 9.33 7.29
CA LYS A 15 -17.11 9.36 8.26
C LYS A 15 -17.79 10.73 8.31
N GLU A 16 -17.01 11.81 8.38
CA GLU A 16 -17.51 13.18 8.42
C GLU A 16 -18.27 13.56 7.13
N ARG A 17 -17.82 13.06 5.98
CA ARG A 17 -18.47 13.30 4.68
C ARG A 17 -19.64 12.36 4.37
N GLY A 18 -19.95 11.41 5.25
CA GLY A 18 -21.01 10.43 5.03
C GLY A 18 -20.73 9.49 3.86
N TYR A 19 -19.45 9.23 3.56
CA TYR A 19 -19.05 8.28 2.53
C TYR A 19 -19.29 6.83 2.97
N ASN A 20 -19.14 5.90 2.03
CA ASN A 20 -19.25 4.47 2.33
C ASN A 20 -18.22 4.05 3.40
N LEU A 21 -18.72 3.34 4.42
CA LEU A 21 -17.96 2.78 5.53
C LEU A 21 -18.24 1.28 5.74
N THR A 22 -19.12 0.68 4.93
CA THR A 22 -19.65 -0.67 5.19
C THR A 22 -19.52 -1.61 4.00
N ASP A 23 -19.62 -1.12 2.78
CA ASP A 23 -19.49 -1.94 1.59
C ASP A 23 -18.01 -2.04 1.17
N ILE A 24 -17.36 -3.13 1.58
CA ILE A 24 -15.95 -3.39 1.25
C ILE A 24 -15.75 -3.63 -0.25
N TYR A 25 -16.71 -4.24 -0.95
CA TYR A 25 -16.58 -4.50 -2.39
C TYR A 25 -16.57 -3.19 -3.17
N LEU A 26 -17.43 -2.24 -2.77
CA LEU A 26 -17.46 -0.92 -3.36
C LEU A 26 -16.14 -0.16 -3.16
N GLU A 27 -15.49 -0.27 -1.99
CA GLU A 27 -14.17 0.33 -1.77
C GLU A 27 -13.09 -0.25 -2.68
N PHE A 28 -13.12 -1.55 -2.96
CA PHE A 28 -12.22 -2.16 -3.94
C PHE A 28 -12.50 -1.63 -5.37
N CYS A 29 -13.77 -1.37 -5.71
CA CYS A 29 -14.10 -0.74 -7.00
C CYS A 29 -13.51 0.67 -7.10
N TYR A 30 -13.66 1.51 -6.06
CA TYR A 30 -13.05 2.84 -6.05
C TYR A 30 -11.53 2.77 -6.18
N LEU A 31 -10.87 1.88 -5.44
CA LEU A 31 -9.41 1.70 -5.58
C LEU A 31 -8.99 1.32 -7.02
N GLN A 32 -9.80 0.51 -7.73
CA GLN A 32 -9.55 0.17 -9.13
C GLN A 32 -9.77 1.36 -10.08
N GLU A 33 -10.74 2.21 -9.76
CA GLU A 33 -11.01 3.47 -10.47
C GLU A 33 -9.79 4.39 -10.39
N GLU A 34 -9.26 4.65 -9.19
CA GLU A 34 -8.06 5.49 -8.99
C GLU A 34 -6.85 4.94 -9.77
N ALA A 35 -6.66 3.62 -9.78
CA ALA A 35 -5.60 2.99 -10.57
C ALA A 35 -5.77 3.23 -12.09
N SER A 36 -7.03 3.26 -12.55
CA SER A 36 -7.36 3.54 -13.95
C SER A 36 -7.14 5.02 -14.29
N GLU A 37 -7.45 5.93 -13.36
CA GLU A 37 -7.21 7.37 -13.52
C GLU A 37 -5.71 7.69 -13.57
N ALA A 38 -4.90 7.11 -12.69
CA ALA A 38 -3.45 7.23 -12.74
C ALA A 38 -2.84 6.70 -14.06
N PHE A 39 -3.33 5.54 -14.54
CA PHE A 39 -2.91 5.03 -15.85
C PHE A 39 -3.27 6.01 -16.98
N ASN A 40 -4.49 6.53 -16.96
CA ASN A 40 -4.97 7.49 -17.95
C ASN A 40 -4.16 8.80 -17.93
N ALA A 41 -3.82 9.31 -16.74
CA ALA A 41 -2.97 10.48 -16.56
C ALA A 41 -1.56 10.25 -17.12
N TYR A 42 -0.94 9.10 -16.83
CA TYR A 42 0.35 8.71 -17.41
C TYR A 42 0.27 8.60 -18.94
N HIS A 43 -0.69 7.85 -19.46
CA HIS A 43 -0.85 7.59 -20.89
C HIS A 43 -1.05 8.88 -21.69
N LYS A 44 -1.84 9.81 -21.16
CA LYS A 44 -2.15 11.10 -21.80
C LYS A 44 -1.16 12.21 -21.42
N LYS A 45 -0.13 11.93 -20.61
CA LYS A 45 0.84 12.92 -20.11
C LYS A 45 0.17 14.13 -19.44
N LYS A 46 -0.87 13.87 -18.66
CA LYS A 46 -1.53 14.92 -17.89
C LYS A 46 -0.60 15.43 -16.78
N PRO A 47 -0.77 16.69 -16.34
CA PRO A 47 0.08 17.28 -15.30
C PRO A 47 -0.24 16.79 -13.87
N ASP A 48 -1.29 16.01 -13.68
CA ASP A 48 -1.87 15.60 -12.40
C ASP A 48 -1.51 14.16 -11.96
N LEU A 49 -0.61 13.49 -12.67
CA LEU A 49 -0.23 12.09 -12.37
C LEU A 49 0.20 11.87 -10.92
N ASP A 50 0.87 12.85 -10.31
CA ASP A 50 1.30 12.76 -8.90
C ASP A 50 0.11 12.73 -7.94
N LEU A 51 -0.96 13.48 -8.24
CA LEU A 51 -2.20 13.48 -7.46
C LEU A 51 -2.98 12.17 -7.64
N GLU A 52 -3.10 11.66 -8.86
CA GLU A 52 -3.79 10.39 -9.14
C GLU A 52 -3.09 9.20 -8.44
N LEU A 53 -1.75 9.21 -8.39
CA LEU A 53 -0.99 8.24 -7.60
C LEU A 53 -1.23 8.39 -6.09
N ALA A 54 -1.44 9.62 -5.62
CA ALA A 54 -1.78 9.88 -4.23
C ALA A 54 -3.19 9.38 -3.89
N ASP A 55 -4.15 9.48 -4.81
CA ASP A 55 -5.52 8.98 -4.58
C ASP A 55 -5.54 7.46 -4.42
N ILE A 56 -4.75 6.70 -5.20
CA ILE A 56 -4.55 5.26 -4.97
C ILE A 56 -4.08 5.01 -3.53
N ALA A 57 -3.09 5.78 -3.06
CA ALA A 57 -2.57 5.62 -1.70
C ALA A 57 -3.63 5.97 -0.64
N ILE A 58 -4.41 7.04 -0.85
CA ILE A 58 -5.47 7.47 0.06
C ILE A 58 -6.57 6.42 0.18
N TYR A 59 -7.05 5.88 -0.95
CA TYR A 59 -8.06 4.81 -0.94
C TYR A 59 -7.53 3.53 -0.31
N LEU A 60 -6.28 3.14 -0.61
CA LEU A 60 -5.67 1.97 0.02
C LEU A 60 -5.55 2.13 1.54
N LEU A 61 -5.19 3.33 2.02
CA LEU A 61 -5.15 3.64 3.44
C LEU A 61 -6.55 3.59 4.07
N GLY A 62 -7.53 4.27 3.46
CA GLY A 62 -8.91 4.26 3.94
C GLY A 62 -9.49 2.84 4.05
N LEU A 63 -9.31 2.03 3.00
CA LEU A 63 -9.71 0.63 2.98
C LEU A 63 -8.97 -0.20 4.04
N SER A 64 -7.67 0.06 4.25
CA SER A 64 -6.91 -0.62 5.30
C SER A 64 -7.45 -0.33 6.71
N GLU A 65 -7.88 0.91 6.99
CA GLU A 65 -8.54 1.24 8.26
C GLU A 65 -9.87 0.52 8.40
N MET A 66 -10.68 0.48 7.34
CA MET A 66 -11.97 -0.24 7.31
C MET A 66 -11.81 -1.73 7.59
N LEU A 67 -10.69 -2.33 7.16
CA LEU A 67 -10.36 -3.73 7.39
C LEU A 67 -9.62 -3.99 8.71
N GLY A 68 -9.31 -2.95 9.50
CA GLY A 68 -8.56 -3.08 10.75
C GLY A 68 -7.08 -3.44 10.55
N ILE A 69 -6.51 -3.16 9.38
CA ILE A 69 -5.13 -3.47 9.02
C ILE A 69 -4.24 -2.28 9.34
N ASN A 70 -3.14 -2.46 10.07
CA ASN A 70 -2.07 -1.46 10.13
C ASN A 70 -1.21 -1.54 8.86
N LEU A 71 -1.47 -0.67 7.88
CA LEU A 71 -0.78 -0.74 6.59
C LEU A 71 0.72 -0.43 6.71
N GLU A 72 1.14 0.44 7.64
CA GLU A 72 2.55 0.74 7.87
C GLU A 72 3.34 -0.52 8.24
N GLU A 73 2.85 -1.28 9.22
CA GLU A 73 3.47 -2.54 9.62
C GLU A 73 3.45 -3.58 8.51
N ALA A 74 2.35 -3.67 7.75
CA ALA A 74 2.24 -4.59 6.63
C ALA A 74 3.27 -4.28 5.53
N ILE A 75 3.46 -2.99 5.21
CA ILE A 75 4.47 -2.53 4.26
C ILE A 75 5.87 -2.86 4.78
N LEU A 76 6.19 -2.59 6.04
CA LEU A 76 7.50 -2.88 6.63
C LEU A 76 7.83 -4.38 6.57
N LYS A 77 6.89 -5.23 7.01
CA LYS A 77 7.02 -6.69 6.93
C LYS A 77 7.24 -7.14 5.49
N LYS A 78 6.46 -6.61 4.55
CA LYS A 78 6.57 -6.96 3.13
C LYS A 78 7.89 -6.49 2.50
N HIS A 79 8.34 -5.29 2.86
CA HIS A 79 9.62 -4.74 2.41
C HIS A 79 10.78 -5.61 2.91
N HIS A 80 10.76 -6.02 4.17
CA HIS A 80 11.74 -6.94 4.72
C HIS A 80 11.75 -8.28 3.98
N ILE A 81 10.57 -8.89 3.79
CA ILE A 81 10.44 -10.14 3.01
C ILE A 81 11.07 -9.96 1.62
N ASN A 82 10.74 -8.88 0.91
CA ASN A 82 11.19 -8.65 -0.46
C ASN A 82 12.72 -8.47 -0.55
N ASN A 83 13.34 -7.80 0.43
CA ASN A 83 14.79 -7.62 0.49
C ASN A 83 15.57 -8.91 0.77
N ASN A 84 14.96 -9.87 1.46
CA ASN A 84 15.62 -11.13 1.83
C ASN A 84 15.21 -12.31 0.93
N ARG A 85 14.29 -12.09 -0.03
CA ARG A 85 13.94 -13.09 -1.05
C ARG A 85 15.14 -13.37 -1.94
N LYS A 86 15.37 -14.66 -2.20
CA LYS A 86 16.33 -15.13 -3.18
C LYS A 86 15.60 -15.59 -4.44
N TYR A 87 16.09 -15.12 -5.57
CA TYR A 87 15.66 -15.55 -6.89
C TYR A 87 16.85 -16.21 -7.58
N GLU A 88 16.56 -17.28 -8.30
CA GLU A 88 17.52 -17.91 -9.21
C GLU A 88 16.97 -17.82 -10.62
N LEU A 89 17.87 -17.65 -11.59
CA LEU A 89 17.50 -17.65 -12.99
C LEU A 89 17.52 -19.10 -13.48
N ILE A 90 16.33 -19.66 -13.75
CA ILE A 90 16.17 -21.01 -14.30
C ILE A 90 15.51 -20.83 -15.67
N ASP A 91 16.20 -21.24 -16.74
CA ASP A 91 15.73 -21.13 -18.13
C ASP A 91 15.27 -19.70 -18.54
N GLY A 92 15.96 -18.67 -18.05
CA GLY A 92 15.64 -17.27 -18.34
C GLY A 92 14.49 -16.68 -17.53
N VAL A 93 13.91 -17.45 -16.61
CA VAL A 93 12.84 -17.02 -15.70
C VAL A 93 13.40 -16.89 -14.28
N HIS A 94 13.08 -15.77 -13.60
CA HIS A 94 13.41 -15.62 -12.19
C HIS A 94 12.46 -16.47 -11.35
N VAL A 95 12.96 -17.59 -10.85
CA VAL A 95 12.24 -18.51 -9.97
C VAL A 95 12.60 -18.19 -8.53
N ARG A 96 11.58 -18.09 -7.68
CA ARG A 96 11.76 -17.88 -6.24
C ARG A 96 12.22 -19.19 -5.59
N THR A 97 13.41 -19.21 -4.99
CA THR A 97 14.01 -20.44 -4.44
C THR A 97 14.02 -20.52 -2.92
N LYS A 98 13.79 -19.40 -2.22
CA LYS A 98 13.62 -19.38 -0.76
C LYS A 98 12.60 -18.34 -0.31
N GLU A 99 11.70 -18.72 0.59
CA GLU A 99 10.87 -17.78 1.34
C GLU A 99 11.77 -17.01 2.34
N ALA A 100 11.48 -15.73 2.57
CA ALA A 100 12.19 -14.96 3.59
C ALA A 100 11.51 -15.17 4.94
N ASP A 101 12.32 -15.35 5.99
CA ASP A 101 11.82 -15.48 7.35
C ASP A 101 11.29 -14.12 7.86
N LEU A 102 10.22 -14.17 8.68
CA LEU A 102 9.65 -13.00 9.37
C LEU A 102 10.16 -12.99 10.81
N ASP A 103 11.46 -12.79 10.98
CA ASP A 103 12.15 -12.85 12.28
C ASP A 103 12.24 -11.50 12.99
N LEU A 104 12.01 -10.39 12.28
CA LEU A 104 12.09 -9.03 12.82
C LEU A 104 10.70 -8.41 13.05
N SER A 105 10.55 -7.74 14.19
CA SER A 105 9.45 -6.82 14.49
C SER A 105 9.49 -5.57 13.58
N PRO A 106 8.37 -4.83 13.44
CA PRO A 106 8.34 -3.58 12.67
C PRO A 106 9.41 -2.55 13.08
N ASP A 107 9.70 -2.39 14.36
CA ASP A 107 10.71 -1.43 14.85
C ASP A 107 12.14 -1.89 14.55
N GLU A 108 12.40 -3.20 14.63
CA GLU A 108 13.68 -3.78 14.20
C GLU A 108 13.87 -3.63 12.69
N ILE A 109 12.80 -3.77 11.90
CA ILE A 109 12.83 -3.51 10.45
C ILE A 109 13.13 -2.04 10.18
N LYS A 110 12.46 -1.09 10.85
CA LYS A 110 12.72 0.35 10.68
C LYS A 110 14.18 0.69 10.99
N THR A 111 14.72 0.14 12.07
CA THR A 111 16.12 0.32 12.46
C THR A 111 17.07 -0.28 11.42
N LYS A 112 16.83 -1.52 10.96
CA LYS A 112 17.67 -2.20 9.96
C LYS A 112 17.78 -1.42 8.65
N TYR A 113 16.71 -0.76 8.22
CA TYR A 113 16.65 -0.02 6.95
C TYR A 113 16.77 1.50 7.10
N ASN A 114 17.05 2.02 8.30
CA ASN A 114 17.13 3.46 8.60
C ASN A 114 15.85 4.23 8.20
N LEU A 115 14.67 3.68 8.50
CA LEU A 115 13.35 4.25 8.15
C LEU A 115 12.69 5.04 9.29
N ASN A 116 13.48 5.50 10.27
CA ASN A 116 13.01 6.23 11.45
C ASN A 116 12.66 7.69 11.14
#